data_AF-A0A818FGK1-F1
#
_entry.id   AF-A0A818FGK1-F1
#
_cell.length_a   1.000
_cell.length_b   1.000
_cell.length_c   1.000
_cell.angle_alpha   90.00
_cell.angle_beta   90.00
_cell.angle_gamma   90.00
#
_symmetry.space_group_name_H-M   'P 1'
#
loop_
_entity.id
_entity.type
_entity.pdbx_description
1 polymer ?
#
loop_
_entity_poly.entity_id
_entity_poly.type
_entity_poly.pdbx_seq_one_letter_code
_entity_poly.pdbx_strand_id
1 'polypeptide(L)'
;MDCHRVPDRRSQTKTLENDIILYMKPAQKSAISYVVKNQEFEQYCQHDGLRNVLCSYAMQVSTPKWLGYATLHSIPCIVDAVTAHSEDLDWSNIDDFNDI
;
A
#
# COMPACT_ATOMS: atom_id res chain seq x y z
N MET A 1 -44.71 -0.15 -22.49
CA MET A 1 -43.27 -0.05 -22.77
C MET A 1 -42.58 -0.07 -21.43
N ASP A 2 -42.23 -1.26 -20.97
CA ASP A 2 -41.69 -1.48 -19.62
C ASP A 2 -40.19 -1.29 -19.60
N CYS A 3 -39.74 -0.32 -18.82
CA CYS A 3 -38.33 -0.10 -18.51
C CYS A 3 -37.82 -1.28 -17.66
N HIS A 4 -36.99 -2.14 -18.26
CA HIS A 4 -36.25 -3.16 -17.52
C HIS A 4 -35.33 -2.50 -16.48
N ARG A 5 -35.65 -2.74 -15.21
CA ARG A 5 -34.83 -2.42 -14.05
C ARG A 5 -33.57 -3.26 -14.10
N VAL A 6 -32.42 -2.64 -14.35
CA VAL A 6 -31.11 -3.29 -14.22
C VAL A 6 -30.91 -3.64 -12.75
N PRO A 7 -30.69 -4.92 -12.37
CA PRO A 7 -30.42 -5.26 -10.99
C PRO A 7 -29.08 -4.65 -10.58
N ASP A 8 -29.08 -4.00 -9.42
CA ASP A 8 -27.89 -3.42 -8.79
C ASP A 8 -26.88 -4.54 -8.48
N ARG A 9 -25.89 -4.73 -9.37
CA ARG A 9 -24.70 -5.57 -9.10
C ARG A 9 -23.76 -4.82 -8.16
N ARG A 10 -24.20 -4.52 -6.95
CA ARG A 10 -23.26 -4.39 -5.83
C ARG A 10 -22.86 -5.79 -5.43
N SER A 11 -21.89 -6.36 -6.16
CA SER A 11 -21.18 -7.55 -5.69
C SER A 11 -20.58 -7.18 -4.34
N GLN A 12 -21.19 -7.63 -3.24
CA GLN A 12 -20.51 -7.65 -1.95
C GLN A 12 -19.25 -8.47 -2.14
N THR A 13 -18.09 -7.81 -2.17
CA THR A 13 -16.80 -8.47 -2.24
C THR A 13 -16.63 -9.27 -0.95
N LYS A 14 -17.03 -10.54 -0.98
CA LYS A 14 -16.74 -11.46 0.13
C LYS A 14 -15.25 -11.77 0.07
N THR A 15 -14.51 -11.18 1.00
CA THR A 15 -13.14 -11.58 1.34
C THR A 15 -13.17 -13.07 1.69
N LEU A 16 -12.56 -13.91 0.84
CA LEU A 16 -12.32 -15.32 1.15
C LEU A 16 -11.36 -15.41 2.34
N GLU A 17 -11.37 -16.52 3.09
CA GLU A 17 -10.47 -16.71 4.27
C GLU A 17 -8.97 -16.53 3.95
N ASN A 18 -8.58 -16.52 2.67
CA ASN A 18 -7.21 -16.37 2.21
C ASN A 18 -6.91 -15.01 1.54
N ASP A 19 -7.85 -14.09 1.53
CA ASP A 19 -7.65 -12.78 0.94
C ASP A 19 -6.84 -11.88 1.89
N ILE A 20 -5.92 -11.11 1.32
CA ILE A 20 -5.11 -10.14 2.05
C ILE A 20 -5.45 -8.73 1.57
N ILE A 21 -5.47 -7.78 2.49
CA ILE A 21 -5.61 -6.37 2.16
C ILE A 21 -4.22 -5.78 2.04
N LEU A 22 -3.88 -5.31 0.85
CA LEU A 22 -2.67 -4.52 0.62
C LEU A 22 -3.03 -3.05 0.73
N TYR A 23 -2.28 -2.31 1.54
CA TYR A 23 -2.33 -0.86 1.53
C TYR A 23 -1.14 -0.31 0.76
N MET A 24 -1.36 0.84 0.13
CA MET A 24 -0.34 1.56 -0.62
C MET A 24 -0.27 2.99 -0.12
N LYS A 25 0.95 3.47 0.13
CA LYS A 25 1.21 4.88 0.42
C LYS A 25 2.23 5.44 -0.55
N PRO A 26 2.05 6.67 -1.06
CA PRO A 26 3.08 7.35 -1.83
C PRO A 26 4.42 7.33 -1.09
N ALA A 27 5.48 6.99 -1.82
CA ALA A 27 6.81 6.89 -1.26
C ALA A 27 7.38 8.28 -1.02
N GLN A 28 7.78 8.55 0.22
CA GLN A 28 8.58 9.72 0.55
C GLN A 28 10.05 9.41 0.38
N LYS A 29 10.89 10.45 0.32
CA LYS A 29 12.33 10.29 0.28
C LYS A 29 12.82 9.45 1.46
N SER A 30 13.57 8.39 1.19
CA SER A 30 14.04 7.47 2.25
C SER A 30 14.84 8.21 3.31
N ALA A 31 14.50 8.00 4.59
CA ALA A 31 15.20 8.61 5.72
C ALA A 31 16.70 8.26 5.73
N ILE A 32 17.05 7.03 5.30
CA ILE A 32 18.44 6.59 5.20
C ILE A 32 19.23 7.44 4.21
N SER A 33 18.59 7.98 3.17
CA SER A 33 19.27 8.83 2.18
C SER A 33 19.85 10.12 2.75
N TYR A 34 19.38 10.58 3.92
CA TYR A 34 19.92 11.75 4.59
C TYR A 34 21.22 11.44 5.32
N VAL A 35 21.39 10.21 5.80
CA VAL A 35 22.54 9.78 6.61
C VAL A 35 23.60 9.07 5.76
N VAL A 36 23.16 8.20 4.85
CA VAL A 36 24.05 7.40 3.99
C VAL A 36 24.02 7.95 2.57
N LYS A 37 25.16 8.50 2.15
CA LYS A 37 25.40 8.98 0.78
C LYS A 37 26.18 7.93 0.01
N ASN A 38 25.51 7.25 -0.92
CA ASN A 38 26.10 6.27 -1.82
C ASN A 38 25.50 6.46 -3.22
N GLN A 39 26.33 6.91 -4.16
CA GLN A 39 25.90 7.25 -5.51
C GLN A 39 25.48 6.02 -6.34
N GLU A 40 26.16 4.88 -6.16
CA GLU A 40 25.83 3.63 -6.85
C GLU A 40 24.43 3.15 -6.42
N PHE A 41 24.15 3.19 -5.12
CA PHE A 41 22.83 2.83 -4.60
C PHE A 41 21.73 3.80 -5.05
N GLU A 42 22.05 5.09 -5.20
CA GLU A 42 21.12 6.09 -5.73
C GLU A 42 20.77 5.84 -7.19
N GLN A 43 21.75 5.44 -8.02
CA GLN A 43 21.53 5.09 -9.41
C GLN A 43 20.80 3.75 -9.58
N TYR A 44 21.05 2.81 -8.66
CA TYR A 44 20.36 1.53 -8.63
C TYR A 44 18.86 1.69 -8.31
N CYS A 45 18.51 2.60 -7.40
CA CYS A 45 17.13 2.82 -7.00
C CYS A 45 16.38 3.70 -8.03
N GLN A 46 15.51 3.09 -8.83
CA GLN A 46 14.70 3.82 -9.83
C GLN A 46 13.84 4.95 -9.22
N HIS A 47 13.30 4.73 -8.03
CA HIS A 47 12.49 5.71 -7.29
C HIS A 47 12.50 5.40 -5.79
N ASP A 48 12.05 6.35 -4.96
CA ASP A 48 12.09 6.22 -3.50
C ASP A 48 11.27 5.05 -2.93
N GLY A 49 10.25 4.55 -3.64
CA GLY A 49 9.54 3.33 -3.24
C GLY A 49 10.48 2.12 -3.06
N LEU A 50 11.25 1.78 -4.09
CA LEU A 50 12.26 0.72 -4.04
C LEU A 50 13.32 0.99 -2.96
N ARG A 51 13.80 2.23 -2.87
CA ARG A 51 14.83 2.60 -1.89
C ARG A 51 14.35 2.36 -0.46
N ASN A 52 13.13 2.79 -0.12
CA ASN A 52 12.57 2.58 1.21
C ASN A 52 12.44 1.09 1.55
N VAL A 53 11.94 0.27 0.63
CA VAL A 53 11.79 -1.18 0.86
C VAL A 53 13.12 -1.86 1.13
N LEU A 54 14.15 -1.60 0.29
CA LEU A 54 15.48 -2.16 0.50
C LEU A 54 16.12 -1.68 1.81
N CYS A 55 15.95 -0.41 2.13
CA CYS A 55 16.38 0.18 3.39
C CYS A 55 15.69 -0.49 4.60
N SER A 56 14.40 -0.76 4.52
CA SER A 56 13.66 -1.48 5.56
C SER A 56 14.16 -2.91 5.72
N TYR A 57 14.35 -3.65 4.62
CA TYR A 57 14.95 -5.00 4.65
C TYR A 57 16.34 -5.00 5.29
N ALA A 58 17.16 -3.99 5.02
CA ALA A 58 18.50 -3.89 5.59
C ALA A 58 18.52 -3.56 7.10
N MET A 59 17.49 -2.87 7.60
CA MET A 59 17.41 -2.43 9.00
C MET A 59 16.65 -3.38 9.92
N GLN A 60 15.66 -4.11 9.40
CA GLN A 60 14.73 -4.88 10.23
C GLN A 60 15.20 -6.32 10.43
N VAL A 61 15.13 -6.79 11.68
CA VAL A 61 15.39 -8.20 12.05
C VAL A 61 14.32 -9.14 11.49
N SER A 62 13.08 -8.66 11.36
CA SER A 62 11.96 -9.36 10.71
C SER A 62 11.20 -8.35 9.85
N THR A 63 11.21 -8.57 8.54
CA THR A 63 10.51 -7.69 7.59
C THR A 63 9.14 -8.27 7.26
N PRO A 64 8.08 -7.45 7.09
CA PRO A 64 6.77 -7.95 6.71
C PRO A 64 6.83 -8.79 5.43
N LYS A 65 6.09 -9.90 5.43
CA LYS A 65 6.09 -10.88 4.32
C LYS A 65 5.72 -10.25 2.97
N TRP A 66 4.90 -9.22 3.00
CA TRP A 66 4.32 -8.58 1.82
C TRP A 66 4.83 -7.15 1.62
N LEU A 67 5.93 -6.77 2.29
CA LEU A 67 6.56 -5.48 2.06
C LEU A 67 7.11 -5.43 0.63
N GLY A 68 6.69 -4.42 -0.11
CA GLY A 68 7.07 -4.23 -1.50
C GLY A 68 6.95 -2.79 -1.93
N TYR A 69 7.19 -2.57 -3.22
CA TYR A 69 7.02 -1.27 -3.86
C TYR A 69 6.20 -1.45 -5.14
N ALA A 70 5.50 -0.40 -5.53
CA ALA A 70 4.77 -0.34 -6.78
C ALA A 70 4.85 1.08 -7.34
N THR A 71 4.33 1.26 -8.55
CA THR A 71 4.07 2.58 -9.11
C THR A 71 2.59 2.65 -9.47
N LEU A 72 1.89 3.66 -8.93
CA LEU A 72 0.48 3.92 -9.21
C LEU A 72 0.35 5.27 -9.88
N HIS A 73 -0.14 5.31 -11.13
CA HIS A 73 -0.20 6.53 -11.93
C HIS A 73 1.14 7.29 -11.99
N SER A 74 2.24 6.57 -12.21
CA SER A 74 3.60 7.10 -12.18
C SER A 74 4.10 7.63 -10.81
N ILE A 75 3.30 7.52 -9.76
CA ILE A 75 3.69 7.85 -8.39
C ILE A 75 4.30 6.61 -7.74
N PRO A 76 5.56 6.67 -7.26
CA PRO A 76 6.14 5.55 -6.53
C PRO A 76 5.42 5.36 -5.20
N CYS A 77 5.13 4.11 -4.86
CA CYS A 77 4.43 3.73 -3.63
C CYS A 77 5.17 2.64 -2.89
N ILE A 78 5.04 2.64 -1.56
CA ILE A 78 5.36 1.48 -0.71
C ILE A 78 4.07 0.69 -0.54
N VAL A 79 4.18 -0.63 -0.66
CA VAL A 79 3.08 -1.60 -0.52
C VAL A 79 3.38 -2.46 0.70
N ASP A 80 2.37 -2.73 1.51
CA ASP A 80 2.46 -3.70 2.58
C ASP A 80 1.07 -4.27 2.89
N ALA A 81 1.00 -5.38 3.62
CA ALA A 81 -0.26 -6.07 3.93
C ALA A 81 -0.72 -5.81 5.35
N VAL A 82 -2.03 -5.72 5.53
CA VAL A 82 -2.69 -5.95 6.82
C VAL A 82 -3.31 -7.35 6.77
N THR A 83 -2.98 -8.20 7.75
CA THR A 83 -3.62 -9.53 7.84
C THR A 83 -5.06 -9.39 8.35
N ALA A 84 -5.94 -10.27 7.87
CA ALA A 84 -7.39 -10.23 8.04
C ALA A 84 -7.91 -10.42 9.49
N HIS A 85 -7.03 -10.52 10.50
CA HIS A 85 -7.42 -10.41 11.92
C HIS A 85 -7.52 -8.95 12.40
N SER A 86 -7.56 -8.00 11.46
CA SER A 86 -7.96 -6.63 11.70
C SER A 86 -9.49 -6.55 11.83
N GLU A 87 -10.04 -7.23 12.84
CA GLU A 87 -11.47 -7.16 13.18
C GLU A 87 -11.94 -5.73 13.57
N ASP A 88 -11.02 -4.76 13.64
CA ASP A 88 -11.25 -3.36 14.02
C ASP A 88 -11.04 -2.35 12.88
N LEU A 89 -10.91 -2.77 11.62
CA LEU A 89 -10.92 -1.83 10.50
C LEU A 89 -12.36 -1.59 10.03
N ASP A 90 -13.10 -0.80 10.82
CA ASP A 90 -14.38 -0.23 10.40
C ASP A 90 -14.14 0.91 9.40
N TRP A 91 -14.17 0.57 8.11
CA TRP A 91 -14.01 1.53 7.02
C TRP A 91 -15.22 2.44 6.82
N SER A 92 -16.33 2.24 7.56
CA SER A 92 -17.55 3.03 7.38
C SER A 92 -17.41 4.51 7.77
N ASN A 93 -16.38 4.86 8.53
CA ASN A 93 -16.13 6.22 9.02
C ASN A 93 -15.09 7.02 8.21
N ILE A 94 -14.54 6.47 7.11
CA ILE A 94 -13.48 7.13 6.33
C ILE A 94 -14.01 8.18 5.33
N ASP A 95 -15.32 8.20 5.11
CA ASP A 95 -15.98 9.08 4.13
C ASP A 95 -16.41 10.44 4.72
N ASP A 96 -16.27 10.66 6.03
CA ASP A 96 -16.64 11.94 6.65
C ASP A 96 -15.51 12.97 6.48
N PHE A 97 -15.70 13.87 5.51
CA PHE A 97 -14.77 14.95 5.18
C PHE A 97 -14.53 15.95 6.33
N ASN A 98 -15.31 15.88 7.41
CA ASN A 98 -15.16 16.77 8.56
C ASN A 98 -14.00 16.38 9.51
N ASP A 99 -13.39 15.21 9.34
CA ASP A 99 -12.35 14.68 10.24
C ASP A 99 -10.91 14.77 9.69
N ILE A 100 -10.66 15.51 8.59
CA ILE A 100 -9.33 15.74 7.98
C ILE A 100 -8.94 17.22 8.03
#